data_AF-A0A963ELD6-F1
#
_entry.id   AF-A0A963ELD6-F1
#
_cell.length_a   1.000
_cell.length_b   1.000
_cell.length_c   1.000
_cell.angle_alpha   90.00
_cell.angle_beta   90.00
_cell.angle_gamma   90.00
#
_symmetry.space_group_name_H-M   'P 1'
#
loop_
_entity.id
_entity.type
_entity.pdbx_description
1 polymer ?
#
loop_
_entity_poly.entity_id
_entity_poly.type
_entity_poly.pdbx_seq_one_letter_code
_entity_poly.pdbx_strand_id
1 'polypeptide(L)' 'MKVLYICTHNRCRSILAEAITRHVGDGVLIARSGGSNPVQAV' A
#
# COMPACT_ATOMS: atom_id res chain seq x y z
N MET A 1 -14.22 -4.53 -2.65
CA MET A 1 -13.14 -5.54 -2.71
C MET A 1 -11.94 -5.07 -1.88
N LYS A 2 -11.17 -5.97 -1.27
CA LYS A 2 -10.00 -5.63 -0.43
C LYS A 2 -8.70 -6.08 -1.09
N VAL A 3 -7.68 -5.22 -1.12
CA VAL A 3 -6.36 -5.48 -1.73
C VAL A 3 -5.26 -5.14 -0.73
N LEU A 4 -4.29 -6.04 -0.57
CA LEU A 4 -3.12 -5.87 0.29
C LEU A 4 -1.83 -5.93 -0.54
N TYR A 5 -1.04 -4.86 -0.49
CA TYR A 5 0.26 -4.79 -1.14
C TYR A 5 1.40 -5.02 -0.13
N ILE A 6 2.29 -5.96 -0.41
CA ILE A 6 3.41 -6.29 0.47
C ILE A 6 4.74 -5.95 -0.19
N CYS A 7 5.62 -5.26 0.53
CA CYS A 7 7.04 -5.18 0.19
C CYS A 7 7.90 -5.23 1.46
N THR A 8 9.19 -5.53 1.36
CA THR A 8 10.05 -5.76 2.53
C THR A 8 10.01 -4.63 3.56
N HIS A 9 10.13 -3.38 3.12
CA HIS A 9 10.29 -2.23 4.02
C HIS A 9 9.02 -1.41 4.26
N ASN A 10 7.93 -1.75 3.58
CA ASN A 10 6.73 -0.90 3.48
C ASN A 10 7.03 0.61 3.28
N ARG A 11 7.90 0.95 2.32
CA ARG A 11 8.36 2.35 2.12
C ARG A 11 8.12 2.93 0.74
N CYS A 12 8.30 2.11 -0.31
CA CYS A 12 8.23 2.59 -1.69
C CYS A 12 7.12 1.89 -2.48
N ARG A 13 7.38 0.65 -2.93
CA ARG A 13 6.48 -0.06 -3.87
C ARG A 13 5.08 -0.31 -3.30
N SER A 14 4.99 -0.81 -2.07
CA SER A 14 3.71 -1.13 -1.44
C SER A 14 2.88 0.12 -1.13
N ILE A 15 3.52 1.19 -0.66
CA ILE A 15 2.86 2.49 -0.39
C ILE A 15 2.38 3.13 -1.69
N LEU A 16 3.22 3.17 -2.72
CA LEU A 16 2.86 3.75 -4.02
C LEU A 16 1.68 3.01 -4.64
N ALA A 17 1.71 1.67 -4.64
CA ALA A 17 0.62 0.86 -5.15
C ALA A 17 -0.68 1.11 -4.37
N GLU A 18 -0.62 1.15 -3.03
CA GLU A 18 -1.78 1.47 -2.20
C GLU A 18 -2.38 2.85 -2.54
N ALA A 19 -1.54 3.88 -2.70
CA ALA A 19 -1.98 5.23 -3.02
C ALA A 19 -2.63 5.30 -4.41
N ILE A 20 -2.01 4.70 -5.42
CA ILE A 20 -2.55 4.64 -6.78
C ILE A 20 -3.89 3.90 -6.79
N THR A 21 -3.99 2.74 -6.14
CA THR A 21 -5.24 1.97 -6.10
C THR A 21 -6.35 2.72 -5.37
N ARG A 22 -6.04 3.47 -4.31
CA ARG A 22 -7.04 4.34 -3.67
C ARG A 22 -7.49 5.48 -4.59
N HIS A 23 -6.55 6.10 -5.29
CA HIS A 23 -6.84 7.21 -6.19
C HIS A 23 -7.69 6.78 -7.40
N VAL A 24 -7.30 5.68 -8.05
CA VAL A 24 -7.99 5.14 -9.23
C VAL A 24 -9.25 4.37 -8.86
N GLY A 25 -9.28 3.74 -7.69
CA GLY A 25 -10.38 2.89 -7.24
C GLY A 25 -11.61 3.64 -6.71
N ASP A 26 -11.55 4.98 -6.61
CA ASP A 26 -12.66 5.89 -6.29
C ASP A 26 -13.61 5.38 -5.18
N GLY A 27 -13.04 4.88 -4.07
CA GLY A 27 -13.79 4.36 -2.93
C GLY A 27 -14.41 2.96 -3.10
N VAL A 28 -14.39 2.37 -4.30
CA VAL A 28 -14.87 1.01 -4.58
C VAL A 28 -13.87 -0.05 -4.07
N LEU A 29 -12.57 0.30 -4.09
CA LEU A 29 -11.48 -0.56 -3.65
C LEU A 29 -10.90 -0.09 -2.31
N ILE A 30 -10.80 -1.03 -1.37
CA ILE A 30 -10.08 -0.81 -0.11
C ILE A 30 -8.67 -1.38 -0.26
N ALA A 31 -7.70 -0.51 -0.54
CA ALA A 31 -6.28 -0.88 -0.57
C ALA A 31 -5.63 -0.68 0.81
N ARG A 32 -4.66 -1.53 1.15
CA ARG A 32 -3.76 -1.40 2.30
C ARG A 32 -2.35 -1.86 1.90
N SER A 33 -1.31 -1.40 2.61
CA SER A 33 0.05 -1.91 2.46
C SER A 33 0.63 -2.46 3.76
N GLY A 34 1.59 -3.37 3.62
CA GLY A 34 2.35 -3.97 4.72
C GLY A 34 3.79 -4.28 4.33
N GLY A 35 4.62 -4.57 5.32
CA GLY A 35 5.98 -5.05 5.10
C GLY A 35 6.52 -5.91 6.22
N SER A 36 7.47 -6.78 5.89
CA SER A 36 8.05 -7.77 6.80
C SER A 36 9.07 -7.16 7.76
N ASN A 37 9.80 -6.13 7.31
CA ASN A 37 10.75 -5.35 8.10
C ASN A 37 10.52 -3.86 7.83
N PRO A 38 9.44 -3.28 8.36
CA PRO A 38 9.09 -1.89 8.10
C PRO A 38 10.19 -0.95 8.59
N VAL A 39 10.56 0.01 7.75
CA VAL A 39 11.43 1.11 8.15
C VAL A 39 10.58 2.29 8.61
N GLN A 40 11.03 3.03 9.63
CA GLN A 40 10.32 4.22 10.08
C GLN A 40 10.23 5.24 8.94
N ALA A 41 9.05 5.85 8.81
CA ALA A 41 8.90 7.07 8.03
C ALA A 41 9.80 8.13 8.66
N VAL A 42 10.68 8.71 7.84
CA VAL A 42 11.52 9.86 8.18
C VAL A 42 10.71 11.13 8.08
#